data_AF-A0A1I8EWW5-F1
#
_entry.id   AF-A0A1I8EWW5-F1
#
_cell.length_a   1.000
_cell.length_b   1.000
_cell.length_c   1.000
_cell.angle_alpha   90.00
_cell.angle_beta   90.00
_cell.angle_gamma   90.00
#
_symmetry.space_group_name_H-M   'P 1'
#
loop_
_entity.id
_entity.type
_entity.pdbx_description
1 polymer ?
#
loop_
_entity_poly.entity_id
_entity_poly.type
_entity_poly.pdbx_seq_one_letter_code
_entity_poly.pdbx_strand_id
1 'polypeptide(L)'
;EDDSDLITVPRRNNTISQRARNQGISAKHIIDKNQSKISKIMKNRSETGMDTKCNSKELKELMLKNISDNSSASKRAINDRAEEKFGGSIDVICSKGHFSYVYSSNLYCEAMKGNITCIAFRQSH
;
A
#
# COMPACT_ATOMS: atom_id res chain seq x y z
N GLU A 1 12.68 -23.16 8.84
CA GLU A 1 11.56 -24.00 9.30
C GLU A 1 10.48 -23.05 9.81
N ASP A 2 9.22 -23.41 9.57
CA ASP A 2 7.97 -22.69 9.89
C ASP A 2 7.52 -21.52 9.01
N ASP A 3 6.62 -21.84 8.06
CA ASP A 3 5.38 -21.07 7.79
C ASP A 3 4.48 -21.87 6.82
N SER A 4 4.13 -23.09 7.22
CA SER A 4 3.22 -23.97 6.47
C SER A 4 1.88 -24.04 7.18
N ASP A 5 1.02 -23.03 7.01
CA ASP A 5 -0.42 -23.15 7.31
C ASP A 5 -1.25 -22.20 6.43
N LEU A 6 -1.55 -22.68 5.21
CA LEU A 6 -2.55 -22.08 4.33
C LEU A 6 -3.95 -22.53 4.77
N ILE A 7 -4.68 -21.64 5.45
CA ILE A 7 -6.10 -21.83 5.70
C ILE A 7 -6.86 -21.74 4.36
N THR A 8 -7.36 -22.90 3.89
CA THR A 8 -8.19 -23.00 2.68
C THR A 8 -9.64 -22.66 3.04
N VAL A 9 -10.13 -21.51 2.58
CA VAL A 9 -11.54 -21.10 2.78
C VAL A 9 -12.41 -21.65 1.64
N PRO A 10 -13.55 -22.32 1.91
CA PRO A 10 -14.43 -22.84 0.85
C PRO A 10 -15.08 -21.71 0.03
N ARG A 11 -14.93 -21.76 -1.30
CA ARG A 11 -15.65 -20.89 -2.23
C ARG A 11 -17.13 -21.30 -2.31
N ARG A 12 -18.03 -20.46 -1.80
CA ARG A 12 -19.46 -20.55 -2.13
C ARG A 12 -19.69 -19.95 -3.52
N ASN A 13 -19.99 -20.82 -4.49
CA ASN A 13 -20.43 -20.43 -5.82
C ASN A 13 -21.87 -19.93 -5.75
N ASN A 14 -22.12 -18.68 -6.15
CA ASN A 14 -23.46 -18.17 -6.36
C ASN A 14 -23.74 -18.11 -7.86
N THR A 15 -24.59 -19.01 -8.34
CA THR A 15 -24.99 -19.13 -9.74
C THR A 15 -26.14 -18.18 -10.01
N ILE A 16 -25.91 -17.11 -10.77
CA ILE A 16 -26.99 -16.37 -11.45
C ILE A 16 -26.79 -16.53 -12.94
N SER A 17 -27.60 -17.42 -13.50
CA SER A 17 -27.91 -17.51 -14.92
C SER A 17 -28.64 -16.25 -15.35
N GLN A 18 -28.26 -15.62 -16.47
CA GLN A 18 -29.15 -15.44 -17.63
C GLN A 18 -28.36 -15.02 -18.89
N ARG A 19 -28.79 -15.59 -20.02
CA ARG A 19 -28.23 -15.50 -21.37
C ARG A 19 -28.55 -14.15 -22.04
N ALA A 20 -27.64 -13.61 -22.86
CA ALA A 20 -27.98 -13.05 -24.19
C ALA A 20 -26.75 -12.61 -25.02
N ARG A 21 -26.59 -13.29 -26.17
CA ARG A 21 -26.26 -12.81 -27.53
C ARG A 21 -24.86 -12.22 -27.82
N ASN A 22 -24.10 -13.04 -28.58
CA ASN A 22 -23.07 -12.60 -29.51
C ASN A 22 -23.65 -11.64 -30.56
N GLN A 23 -22.94 -10.53 -30.82
CA GLN A 23 -22.66 -9.99 -32.15
C GLN A 23 -21.58 -8.91 -32.00
N GLY A 24 -20.45 -9.09 -32.68
CA GLY A 24 -19.31 -8.21 -32.61
C GLY A 24 -19.56 -6.87 -33.30
N ILE A 25 -19.08 -5.80 -32.67
CA ILE A 25 -18.70 -4.55 -33.34
C ILE A 25 -17.36 -4.13 -32.74
N SER A 26 -16.34 -4.07 -33.59
CA SER A 26 -15.00 -3.58 -33.25
C SER A 26 -15.08 -2.11 -32.81
N ALA A 27 -15.14 -1.84 -31.52
CA ALA A 27 -15.06 -0.49 -30.98
C ALA A 27 -13.60 0.00 -30.90
N LYS A 28 -12.87 -0.06 -32.02
CA LYS A 28 -11.66 0.73 -32.24
C LYS A 28 -12.05 2.05 -32.90
N HIS A 29 -12.62 2.98 -32.14
CA HIS A 29 -12.62 4.44 -32.38
C HIS A 29 -13.74 5.14 -31.60
N ILE A 30 -13.65 5.29 -30.28
CA ILE A 30 -14.10 6.49 -29.54
C ILE A 30 -13.25 6.58 -28.25
N ILE A 31 -11.98 7.01 -28.36
CA ILE A 31 -11.19 7.40 -27.18
C ILE A 31 -11.23 8.92 -27.12
N ASP A 32 -12.25 9.41 -26.42
CA ASP A 32 -12.42 10.83 -26.14
C ASP A 32 -11.22 11.40 -25.38
N LYS A 33 -10.81 12.60 -25.78
CA LYS A 33 -9.72 13.44 -25.20
C LYS A 33 -9.71 13.52 -23.65
N ASN A 34 -10.79 13.13 -22.99
CA ASN A 34 -10.95 13.08 -21.54
C ASN A 34 -10.04 12.05 -20.83
N GLN A 35 -9.57 11.00 -21.51
CA GLN A 35 -8.68 10.02 -20.86
C GLN A 35 -7.32 10.65 -20.48
N SER A 36 -6.83 11.60 -21.28
CA SER A 36 -5.58 12.33 -21.04
C SER A 36 -5.64 13.30 -19.86
N LYS A 37 -6.84 13.76 -19.51
CA LYS A 37 -7.08 14.70 -18.40
C LYS A 37 -7.18 13.94 -17.08
N ILE A 38 -7.85 12.79 -17.07
CA ILE A 38 -7.94 11.92 -15.89
C ILE A 38 -6.57 11.33 -15.53
N SER A 39 -5.78 10.89 -16.52
CA SER A 39 -4.43 10.38 -16.27
C SER A 39 -3.49 11.44 -15.70
N LYS A 40 -3.61 12.70 -16.15
CA LYS A 40 -2.89 13.85 -15.58
C LYS A 40 -3.36 14.20 -14.16
N ILE A 41 -4.66 14.11 -13.87
CA ILE A 41 -5.21 14.35 -12.52
C ILE A 41 -4.75 13.26 -11.53
N MET A 42 -4.77 11.99 -11.93
CA MET A 42 -4.27 10.87 -11.12
C MET A 42 -2.75 10.97 -10.86
N LYS A 43 -1.98 11.42 -11.86
CA LYS A 43 -0.53 11.63 -11.73
C LYS A 43 -0.20 12.82 -10.82
N ASN A 44 -0.97 13.90 -10.89
CA ASN A 44 -0.75 15.09 -10.05
C ASN A 44 -1.13 14.88 -8.58
N ARG A 45 -2.01 13.92 -8.26
CA ARG A 45 -2.40 13.60 -6.87
C ARG A 45 -1.29 12.91 -6.08
N SER A 46 -0.36 12.19 -6.73
CA SER A 46 0.80 11.63 -6.04
C SER A 46 1.88 12.67 -5.71
N GLU A 47 1.83 13.85 -6.33
CA GLU A 47 2.84 14.91 -6.14
C GLU A 47 2.35 16.08 -5.28
N THR A 48 1.03 16.26 -5.08
CA THR A 48 0.50 17.38 -4.25
C THR A 48 -0.65 17.03 -3.30
N GLY A 49 -1.07 15.76 -3.19
CA GLY A 49 -2.13 15.34 -2.27
C GLY A 49 -1.60 15.00 -0.89
N MET A 50 -2.24 15.47 0.18
CA MET A 50 -2.08 14.89 1.51
C MET A 50 -2.19 13.37 1.38
N ASP A 51 -1.07 12.69 1.61
CA ASP A 51 -1.00 11.25 1.57
C ASP A 51 -1.85 10.75 2.74
N THR A 52 -3.05 10.26 2.48
CA THR A 52 -3.93 9.76 3.55
C THR A 52 -3.30 8.59 4.31
N LYS A 53 -2.22 8.00 3.76
CA LYS A 53 -1.46 6.93 4.39
C LYS A 53 -0.21 7.46 5.11
N CYS A 54 0.04 8.77 5.11
CA CYS A 54 1.19 9.36 5.79
C CYS A 54 0.94 10.80 6.27
N ASN A 55 1.01 11.00 7.59
CA ASN A 55 0.82 12.31 8.21
C ASN A 55 2.11 13.01 8.65
N SER A 56 3.27 12.38 8.44
CA SER A 56 4.58 12.94 8.80
C SER A 56 5.58 12.83 7.65
N LYS A 57 5.94 13.98 7.06
CA LYS A 57 6.96 14.05 6.00
C LYS A 57 8.31 13.54 6.47
N GLU A 58 8.68 13.86 7.71
CA GLU A 58 9.94 13.42 8.29
C GLU A 58 10.01 11.90 8.46
N LEU A 59 8.90 11.27 8.88
CA LEU A 59 8.82 9.83 8.98
C LEU A 59 8.91 9.19 7.58
N LYS A 60 8.24 9.76 6.58
CA LYS A 60 8.33 9.32 5.19
C LYS A 60 9.75 9.31 4.66
N GLU A 61 10.47 10.41 4.85
CA GLU A 61 11.86 10.54 4.40
C GLU A 61 12.79 9.56 5.13
N LEU A 62 12.60 9.39 6.44
CA LEU A 62 13.33 8.41 7.23
C LEU A 62 13.06 7.00 6.69
N MET A 63 11.81 6.64 6.41
CA MET A 63 11.46 5.34 5.84
C MET A 63 12.09 5.12 4.47
N LEU A 64 11.95 6.05 3.53
CA LEU A 64 12.50 5.91 2.17
C LEU A 64 14.04 5.74 2.16
N LYS A 65 14.75 6.36 3.10
CA LYS A 65 16.19 6.19 3.29
C LYS A 65 16.55 4.79 3.77
N ASN A 66 15.70 4.17 4.60
CA ASN A 66 15.99 2.93 5.30
C ASN A 66 15.32 1.68 4.71
N ILE A 67 14.46 1.83 3.70
CA ILE A 67 14.00 0.68 2.91
C ILE A 67 15.15 0.17 2.03
N SER A 68 15.42 -1.13 2.15
CA SER A 68 16.30 -1.92 1.29
C SER A 68 15.50 -2.95 0.51
N ASP A 69 16.16 -3.89 -0.15
CA ASP A 69 15.59 -5.04 -0.85
C ASP A 69 15.17 -6.21 0.07
N ASN A 70 15.49 -6.10 1.37
CA ASN A 70 15.13 -7.06 2.41
C ASN A 70 14.12 -6.43 3.40
N SER A 71 12.91 -7.00 3.47
CA SER A 71 11.82 -6.48 4.31
C SER A 71 12.15 -6.55 5.80
N SER A 72 12.78 -7.63 6.26
CA SER A 72 13.17 -7.81 7.66
C SER A 72 14.25 -6.82 8.09
N ALA A 73 15.24 -6.57 7.23
CA ALA A 73 16.27 -5.56 7.48
C ALA A 73 15.68 -4.14 7.47
N SER A 74 14.81 -3.85 6.49
CA SER A 74 14.09 -2.56 6.41
C SER A 74 13.27 -2.29 7.66
N LYS A 75 12.50 -3.30 8.12
CA LYS A 75 11.67 -3.20 9.33
C LYS A 75 12.49 -2.80 10.56
N ARG A 76 13.59 -3.51 10.82
CA ARG A 76 14.48 -3.25 11.96
C ARG A 76 15.09 -1.85 11.86
N ALA A 77 15.68 -1.51 10.71
CA ALA A 77 16.33 -0.22 10.49
C ALA A 77 15.40 0.99 10.61
N ILE A 78 14.12 0.84 10.22
CA ILE A 78 13.12 1.90 10.36
C ILE A 78 12.65 2.01 11.80
N ASN A 79 12.37 0.89 12.49
CA ASN A 79 11.94 0.90 13.89
C ASN A 79 13.00 1.59 14.76
N ASP A 80 14.26 1.11 14.74
CA ASP A 80 15.35 1.66 15.55
C ASP A 80 15.50 3.19 15.36
N ARG A 81 15.54 3.64 14.10
CA ARG A 81 15.72 5.07 13.79
C ARG A 81 14.48 5.91 14.06
N ALA A 82 13.28 5.34 13.91
CA ALA A 82 12.05 6.06 14.18
C ALA A 82 11.85 6.24 15.69
N GLU A 83 12.16 5.24 16.51
CA GLU A 83 12.12 5.36 17.97
C GLU A 83 13.17 6.35 18.46
N GLU A 84 14.40 6.30 17.93
CA GLU A 84 15.45 7.28 18.24
C GLU A 84 15.02 8.72 17.90
N LYS A 85 14.38 8.92 16.74
CA LYS A 85 14.00 10.26 16.26
C LYS A 85 12.73 10.81 16.89
N PHE A 86 11.69 9.98 17.04
CA PHE A 86 10.36 10.42 17.43
C PHE A 86 10.02 10.11 18.89
N GLY A 87 10.80 9.25 19.55
CA GLY A 87 10.53 8.78 20.90
C GLY A 87 9.29 7.88 21.00
N GLY A 88 9.25 7.11 22.09
CA GLY A 88 8.22 6.10 22.33
C GLY A 88 8.34 4.90 21.39
N SER A 89 7.38 3.99 21.48
CA SER A 89 7.37 2.76 20.68
C SER A 89 6.75 2.99 19.29
N ILE A 90 7.49 2.62 18.25
CA ILE A 90 7.07 2.76 16.85
C ILE A 90 7.04 1.39 16.19
N ASP A 91 5.87 0.85 15.91
CA ASP A 91 5.78 -0.41 15.18
C ASP A 91 5.99 -0.20 13.68
N VAL A 92 6.68 -1.15 13.06
CA VAL A 92 6.95 -1.15 11.62
C VAL A 92 6.60 -2.50 11.03
N ILE A 93 5.85 -2.48 9.93
CA ILE A 93 5.55 -3.65 9.10
C ILE A 93 6.15 -3.40 7.72
N CYS A 94 6.93 -4.34 7.20
CA CYS A 94 7.46 -4.28 5.83
C CYS A 94 7.15 -5.59 5.10
N SER A 95 6.62 -5.50 3.88
CA SER A 95 6.32 -6.68 3.07
C SER A 95 6.58 -6.42 1.59
N LYS A 96 6.83 -7.52 0.86
CA LYS A 96 6.80 -7.57 -0.61
C LYS A 96 5.41 -7.93 -1.16
N GLY A 97 4.55 -8.48 -0.31
CA GLY A 97 3.21 -8.94 -0.66
C GLY A 97 2.12 -8.06 -0.05
N HIS A 98 0.87 -8.40 -0.37
CA HIS A 98 -0.31 -7.72 0.16
C HIS A 98 -0.72 -8.30 1.51
N PHE A 99 -1.09 -7.42 2.43
CA PHE A 99 -1.66 -7.77 3.72
C PHE A 99 -2.68 -6.71 4.12
N SER A 100 -3.64 -7.10 4.95
CA SER A 100 -4.61 -6.17 5.55
C SER A 100 -4.15 -5.80 6.95
N TYR A 101 -4.38 -4.56 7.35
CA TYR A 101 -3.99 -4.02 8.66
C TYR A 101 -4.94 -2.90 9.06
N VAL A 102 -5.06 -2.68 10.36
CA VAL A 102 -5.78 -1.55 10.98
C VAL A 102 -4.94 -1.06 12.14
N TYR A 103 -4.83 0.25 12.31
CA TYR A 103 -4.14 0.88 13.42
C TYR A 103 -4.85 2.18 13.78
N SER A 104 -4.75 2.59 15.04
CA SER A 104 -5.20 3.89 15.51
C SER A 104 -3.99 4.60 16.10
N SER A 105 -3.42 5.53 15.34
CA SER A 105 -2.20 6.23 15.74
C SER A 105 -2.23 7.69 15.30
N ASN A 106 -1.64 8.55 16.12
CA ASN A 106 -1.45 9.97 15.82
C ASN A 106 -0.20 10.25 14.97
N LEU A 107 0.71 9.28 14.83
CA LEU A 107 1.89 9.37 13.99
C LEU A 107 1.96 8.12 13.13
N TYR A 108 1.87 8.29 11.81
CA TYR A 108 1.88 7.17 10.88
C TYR A 108 2.40 7.54 9.49
N CYS A 109 2.95 6.55 8.81
CA CYS A 109 3.33 6.68 7.41
C CYS A 109 3.42 5.33 6.70
N GLU A 110 2.95 5.28 5.46
CA GLU A 110 3.24 4.24 4.49
C GLU A 110 4.23 4.78 3.45
N ALA A 111 5.31 4.02 3.20
CA ALA A 111 6.30 4.35 2.19
C ALA A 111 6.69 3.09 1.42
N MET A 112 6.88 3.23 0.11
CA MET A 112 7.27 2.14 -0.77
C MET A 112 8.55 2.50 -1.51
N LYS A 113 9.47 1.55 -1.59
CA LYS A 113 10.69 1.65 -2.40
C LYS A 113 10.97 0.31 -3.07
N GLY A 114 11.05 0.34 -4.40
CA GLY A 114 11.09 -0.89 -5.19
C GLY A 114 9.82 -1.71 -4.99
N ASN A 115 9.97 -2.98 -4.62
CA ASN A 115 8.85 -3.89 -4.33
C ASN A 115 8.56 -4.05 -2.82
N ILE A 116 9.19 -3.26 -1.95
CA ILE A 116 8.92 -3.31 -0.51
C ILE A 116 8.07 -2.11 -0.11
N THR A 117 6.94 -2.42 0.50
CA THR A 117 6.08 -1.45 1.17
C THR A 117 6.30 -1.59 2.67
N CYS A 118 6.58 -0.48 3.33
CA CYS A 118 6.66 -0.39 4.77
C CYS A 118 5.59 0.55 5.32
N ILE A 119 5.06 0.23 6.48
CA ILE A 119 4.13 1.04 7.25
C ILE A 119 4.74 1.20 8.64
N ALA A 120 4.81 2.42 9.13
CA ALA A 120 5.25 2.74 10.48
C ALA A 120 4.14 3.51 11.21
N PHE A 121 3.88 3.16 12.46
CA PHE A 121 2.91 3.87 13.29
C PHE A 121 3.31 3.82 14.77
N ARG A 122 3.01 4.89 15.51
CA ARG A 122 3.25 4.92 16.95
C ARG A 122 2.21 4.09 17.70
N GLN A 123 2.65 3.30 18.69
CA GLN A 123 1.75 2.64 19.61
C GLN A 123 1.01 3.68 20.47
N SER A 124 -0.32 3.63 20.48
CA SER A 124 -1.12 4.41 21.42
C SER A 124 -1.12 3.72 22.78
N HIS A 125 -0.72 4.43 23.83
CA HIS A 125 -0.93 4.00 25.22
C HIS A 125 -2.38 4.24 25.67
#